data_AF-A0A974TGE0-F1
#
_entry.id   AF-A0A974TGE0-F1
#
_cell.length_a   1.000
_cell.length_b   1.000
_cell.length_c   1.000
_cell.angle_alpha   90.00
_cell.angle_beta   90.00
_cell.angle_gamma   90.00
#
_symmetry.space_group_name_H-M   'P 1'
#
loop_
_entity.id
_entity.type
_entity.pdbx_description
1 polymer ?
#
loop_
_entity_poly.entity_id
_entity_poly.type
_entity_poly.pdbx_seq_one_letter_code
_entity_poly.pdbx_strand_id
1 'polypeptide(L)' 'MSPKGFNKRTDRSASRENIAFIRQMLAELRQVAEKEDASMLCYLIEMAYVEAGELHNRM' A
#
# COMPACT_ATOMS: atom_id res chain seq x y z
N MET A 1 -1.41 36.71 -10.15
CA MET A 1 -1.61 35.35 -9.64
C MET A 1 -0.25 34.79 -9.27
N SER A 2 0.02 34.60 -7.97
CA SER A 2 1.30 34.06 -7.52
C SER A 2 1.31 32.54 -7.67
N PRO A 3 2.44 31.92 -8.07
CA PRO A 3 2.52 30.46 -8.16
C PRO A 3 2.47 29.89 -6.74
N LYS A 4 1.41 29.14 -6.43
CA LYS A 4 1.31 28.39 -5.17
C LYS A 4 2.46 27.39 -5.14
N GLY A 5 3.40 27.60 -4.21
CA GLY A 5 4.45 26.64 -3.92
C GLY A 5 3.83 25.28 -3.60
N PHE A 6 4.24 24.26 -4.35
CA PHE A 6 3.83 22.88 -4.13
C PHE A 6 4.19 22.46 -2.70
N ASN A 7 3.16 22.26 -1.88
CA ASN A 7 3.31 21.90 -0.48
C ASN A 7 3.71 20.41 -0.38
N LYS A 8 5.01 20.14 -0.49
CA LYS A 8 5.61 18.79 -0.47
C LYS A 8 5.32 17.99 0.81
N ARG A 9 4.88 18.65 1.89
CA ARG A 9 4.56 18.01 3.19
C ARG A 9 3.19 17.31 3.18
N THR A 10 2.18 17.93 2.55
CA THR A 10 0.84 17.33 2.39
C THR A 10 0.85 16.14 1.43
N ASP A 11 1.79 16.13 0.48
CA ASP A 11 2.00 15.01 -0.45
C ASP A 11 2.54 13.76 0.28
N ARG A 12 3.54 13.92 1.16
CA ARG A 12 4.09 12.81 1.94
C ARG A 12 3.10 12.20 2.93
N SER A 13 2.25 13.00 3.57
CA SER A 13 1.20 12.48 4.45
C SER A 13 0.15 11.71 3.66
N ALA A 14 -0.32 12.25 2.53
CA ALA A 14 -1.27 11.57 1.65
C ALA A 14 -0.67 10.27 1.09
N SER A 15 0.61 10.26 0.75
CA SER A 15 1.28 9.07 0.25
C SER A 15 1.44 7.98 1.32
N ARG A 16 1.78 8.33 2.57
CA ARG A 16 1.78 7.38 3.70
C ARG A 16 0.39 6.78 3.95
N GLU A 17 -0.66 7.59 3.89
CA GLU A 17 -2.06 7.15 4.02
C GLU A 17 -2.46 6.20 2.88
N ASN A 18 -2.09 6.53 1.64
CA ASN A 18 -2.34 5.68 0.47
C ASN A 18 -1.62 4.32 0.59
N ILE A 19 -0.38 4.30 1.08
CA ILE A 19 0.33 3.03 1.30
C ILE A 19 -0.31 2.22 2.44
N ALA A 20 -0.76 2.86 3.52
CA ALA A 20 -1.50 2.17 4.59
C ALA A 20 -2.81 1.56 4.07
N PHE A 21 -3.52 2.29 3.21
CA PHE A 21 -4.73 1.80 2.54
C PHE A 21 -4.44 0.59 1.62
N ILE A 22 -3.37 0.65 0.82
CA ILE A 22 -2.92 -0.48 -0.01
C ILE A 22 -2.65 -1.72 0.85
N ARG A 23 -2.00 -1.57 2.00
CA ARG A 23 -1.75 -2.70 2.93
C ARG A 23 -3.04 -3.32 3.44
N GLN A 24 -4.06 -2.51 3.75
CA GLN A 24 -5.37 -3.03 4.15
C GLN A 24 -5.99 -3.84 3.01
N MET A 25 -6.01 -3.30 1.78
CA MET A 25 -6.56 -4.01 0.61
C MET A 25 -5.84 -5.33 0.36
N LEU A 26 -4.51 -5.36 0.47
CA LEU A 26 -3.72 -6.58 0.29
C LEU A 26 -4.07 -7.65 1.35
N ALA A 27 -4.32 -7.24 2.60
CA ALA A 27 -4.76 -8.17 3.64
C ALA A 27 -6.14 -8.77 3.32
N GLU A 28 -7.08 -7.97 2.83
CA GLU A 28 -8.40 -8.44 2.40
C GLU A 28 -8.31 -9.39 1.19
N LEU A 29 -7.51 -9.03 0.18
CA LEU A 29 -7.31 -9.87 -1.01
C LEU A 29 -6.66 -11.22 -0.69
N ARG A 30 -5.75 -11.26 0.29
CA ARG A 30 -5.13 -12.51 0.75
C ARG A 30 -6.18 -13.48 1.28
N GLN A 31 -7.14 -12.99 2.07
CA GLN A 31 -8.23 -13.82 2.59
C GLN A 31 -9.14 -14.36 1.48
N VAL A 32 -9.37 -13.57 0.42
CA VAL A 32 -10.13 -14.04 -0.74
C VAL A 32 -9.34 -15.11 -1.50
N ALA A 33 -8.05 -14.89 -1.76
CA ALA A 33 -7.20 -15.87 -2.45
C ALA A 33 -7.05 -17.17 -1.67
N GLU A 34 -6.98 -17.13 -0.34
CA GLU A 34 -6.95 -18.31 0.52
C GLU A 34 -8.23 -19.14 0.41
N LYS A 35 -9.40 -18.51 0.29
CA LYS A 35 -10.68 -19.21 0.13
C LYS A 35 -10.81 -19.94 -1.21
N GLU A 36 -10.06 -19.49 -2.21
CA GLU A 36 -10.06 -20.05 -3.57
C GLU A 36 -8.90 -21.03 -3.79
N ASP A 37 -8.18 -21.44 -2.73
CA ASP A 37 -6.99 -22.30 -2.77
C ASP A 37 -5.89 -21.78 -3.74
N ALA A 38 -5.85 -20.47 -3.99
CA ALA A 38 -4.98 -19.83 -4.98
C ALA A 38 -3.57 -19.58 -4.41
N SER A 39 -2.83 -20.64 -4.13
CA SER A 39 -1.54 -20.61 -3.40
C SER A 39 -0.50 -19.63 -3.98
N MET A 40 -0.32 -19.61 -5.30
CA MET A 40 0.63 -18.69 -5.96
C MET A 40 0.18 -17.24 -5.82
N LEU A 41 -1.13 -16.98 -5.83
CA LEU A 41 -1.68 -15.64 -5.65
C LEU A 41 -1.52 -15.17 -4.19
N CYS A 42 -1.73 -16.05 -3.21
CA CYS A 42 -1.45 -15.76 -1.80
C CYS A 42 0.00 -15.32 -1.59
N TYR A 43 0.95 -16.05 -2.20
CA TYR A 43 2.37 -15.71 -2.14
C TYR A 43 2.64 -14.31 -2.71
N LEU A 44 2.12 -14.00 -3.90
CA LEU A 44 2.33 -12.68 -4.53
C LEU A 44 1.72 -11.54 -3.71
N ILE A 45 0.54 -11.75 -3.12
CA ILE A 45 -0.12 -10.76 -2.27
C ILE A 45 0.68 -10.53 -0.98
N GLU A 46 1.21 -11.60 -0.37
CA GLU A 46 2.04 -11.50 0.83
C GLU A 46 3.35 -10.75 0.55
N MET A 47 4.03 -11.05 -0.57
CA MET A 47 5.23 -10.31 -0.98
C MET A 47 4.93 -8.82 -1.22
N ALA A 48 3.81 -8.50 -1.88
CA ALA A 48 3.38 -7.12 -2.07
C ALA A 48 3.05 -6.41 -0.74
N TYR A 49 2.46 -7.11 0.23
CA TYR A 49 2.16 -6.57 1.55
C TYR A 49 3.43 -6.21 2.32
N VAL A 50 4.45 -7.08 2.29
CA VAL A 50 5.76 -6.84 2.89
C VAL A 50 6.43 -5.62 2.24
N GLU A 51 6.46 -5.56 0.91
CA GLU A 51 7.07 -4.43 0.18
C GLU A 51 6.34 -3.10 0.49
N ALA A 52 5.01 -3.11 0.59
CA ALA A 52 4.24 -1.93 0.98
C ALA A 52 4.55 -1.49 2.42
N GLY A 53 4.79 -2.43 3.34
CA GLY A 53 5.24 -2.14 4.71
C GLY A 53 6.62 -1.47 4.73
N GLU A 54 7.57 -2.02 3.97
CA GLU A 54 8.91 -1.46 3.81
C GLU A 54 8.87 -0.06 3.19
N LEU A 55 8.03 0.15 2.16
CA LEU A 55 7.84 1.45 1.56
C LEU A 55 7.27 2.45 2.57
N HIS A 56 6.24 2.07 3.33
CA HIS A 56 5.64 2.93 4.36
C HIS A 56 6.68 3.39 5.40
N ASN A 57 7.58 2.50 5.82
CA ASN A 57 8.62 2.79 6.81
C ASN A 57 9.72 3.73 6.30
N ARG A 58 9.96 3.76 4.98
CA ARG A 58 10.99 4.62 4.34
C ARG A 58 10.52 6.06 4.07
N MET A 59 9.22 6.31 4.08
CA MET A 59 8.62 7.62 3.76
C MET A 59 8.60 8.56 4.94
#